data_AF-A0A382FPS1-F1
#
_entry.id   AF-A0A382FPS1-F1
#
_cell.length_a   1.000
_cell.length_b   1.000
_cell.length_c   1.000
_cell.angle_alpha   90.00
_cell.angle_beta   90.00
_cell.angle_gamma   90.00
#
_symmetry.space_group_name_H-M   'P 1'
#
loop_
_entity.id
_entity.type
_entity.pdbx_description
1 polymer ?
#
loop_
_entity_poly.entity_id
_entity_poly.type
_entity_poly.pdbx_seq_one_letter_code
_entity_poly.pdbx_strand_id
1 'polypeptide(L)'
;KVFPGSLIYFSPFFVAGIFWGKTCNRAYRLLPVIILLTTYLVTLITDLVWYPRVYLFNLPLFLIFLVSGIFWTGERFRDLVKSKTSINWVGYSMMGTYVALALIEIFLNHYPSIKTYNAKEYKNNISSQTERNDLLLVADSRHYLYARSIYKKNLQNIIADNQLSGIKLLVNNALNIEDYKLWTPTGVLPVFFNWQDKLNSKSVSNDRKLIHLNEIKSTSLLSKEFEATANWKIHSGAGEFSLIKDHKFTGEYSLLTKAFSKQDMVLQSLIGQIELDQPHLIVLTWSTMKFAFNDKYFAPILVIGSNVNETIHYGQIPLGQPNLGMSLYTEENAFNIMKHIIGRSIRR
;
A
#
# COMPACT_ATOMS: atom_id res chain seq x y z
N LYS A 1 3.04 16.64 -16.93
CA LYS A 1 3.09 17.62 -18.04
C LYS A 1 3.44 18.99 -17.46
N VAL A 2 4.37 19.75 -18.06
CA VAL A 2 4.84 21.05 -17.53
C VAL A 2 3.82 22.16 -17.73
N PHE A 3 3.16 22.20 -18.89
CA PHE A 3 2.00 23.06 -19.16
C PHE A 3 0.76 22.19 -19.41
N PRO A 4 -0.17 22.07 -18.46
CA PRO A 4 -1.45 21.40 -18.64
C PRO A 4 -2.48 22.28 -19.37
N GLY A 5 -3.39 21.64 -20.13
CA GLY A 5 -4.51 22.31 -20.78
C GLY A 5 -4.12 23.49 -21.67
N SER A 6 -4.84 24.61 -21.53
CA SER A 6 -4.62 25.85 -22.29
C SER A 6 -3.30 26.55 -21.96
N LEU A 7 -2.58 26.13 -20.91
CA LEU A 7 -1.27 26.70 -20.60
C LEU A 7 -0.21 26.29 -21.62
N ILE A 8 -0.46 25.28 -22.47
CA ILE A 8 0.49 24.84 -23.49
C ILE A 8 0.84 25.97 -24.47
N TYR A 9 -0.06 26.91 -24.70
CA TYR A 9 0.18 28.10 -25.53
C TYR A 9 1.23 29.05 -24.95
N PHE A 10 1.65 28.86 -23.69
CA PHE A 10 2.73 29.63 -23.09
C PHE A 10 4.13 29.01 -23.29
N SER A 11 4.20 27.81 -23.87
CA SER A 11 5.47 27.15 -24.19
C SER A 11 6.40 28.01 -25.07
N PRO A 12 5.92 28.72 -26.11
CA PRO A 12 6.76 29.60 -26.92
C PRO A 12 7.38 30.75 -26.11
N PHE A 13 6.68 31.31 -25.11
CA PHE A 13 7.25 32.34 -24.25
C PHE A 13 8.32 31.78 -23.33
N PHE A 14 8.16 30.57 -22.80
CA PHE A 14 9.21 29.90 -22.03
C PHE A 14 10.49 29.72 -22.86
N VAL A 15 10.35 29.23 -24.10
CA VAL A 15 11.46 29.12 -25.07
C VAL A 15 12.07 30.50 -25.36
N ALA A 16 11.24 31.52 -25.57
CA ALA A 16 11.71 32.86 -25.84
C ALA A 16 12.52 33.44 -24.67
N GLY A 17 12.13 33.15 -23.43
CA GLY A 17 12.86 33.54 -22.24
C GLY A 17 14.24 32.90 -22.14
N ILE A 18 14.38 31.63 -22.53
CA ILE A 18 15.68 30.93 -22.56
C ILE A 18 16.65 31.60 -23.54
N PHE A 19 16.19 31.90 -24.76
CA PHE A 19 17.07 32.40 -25.83
C PHE A 19 17.28 33.92 -25.79
N TRP A 20 16.25 34.69 -25.47
CA TRP A 20 16.25 36.15 -25.59
C TRP A 20 16.02 36.89 -24.28
N GLY A 21 15.78 36.18 -23.17
CA GLY A 21 15.70 36.77 -21.84
C GLY A 21 16.99 37.51 -21.44
N LYS A 22 16.82 38.56 -20.64
CA LYS A 22 17.94 39.29 -20.02
C LYS A 22 18.52 38.42 -18.91
N THR A 23 19.79 38.02 -19.04
CA THR A 23 20.53 37.24 -18.05
C THR A 23 21.86 37.92 -17.75
N CYS A 24 22.33 37.84 -16.49
CA CYS A 24 23.63 38.44 -16.11
C CYS A 24 24.83 37.79 -16.83
N ASN A 25 24.70 36.52 -17.22
CA ASN A 25 25.71 35.80 -18.01
C ASN A 25 25.01 34.94 -19.07
N ARG A 26 25.65 34.77 -20.24
CA ARG A 26 25.16 33.88 -21.32
C ARG A 26 25.12 32.42 -20.87
N ALA A 27 26.05 31.99 -20.02
CA ALA A 27 26.09 30.62 -19.49
C ALA A 27 24.82 30.24 -18.70
N TYR A 28 24.19 31.19 -18.02
CA TYR A 28 22.96 30.94 -17.25
C TYR A 28 21.72 30.65 -18.11
N ARG A 29 21.77 30.92 -19.43
CA ARG A 29 20.68 30.59 -20.36
C ARG A 29 20.53 29.09 -20.58
N LEU A 30 21.61 28.33 -20.43
CA LEU A 30 21.61 26.87 -20.59
C LEU A 30 21.20 26.14 -19.31
N LEU A 31 21.16 26.83 -18.17
CA LEU A 31 20.87 26.25 -16.86
C LEU A 31 19.49 25.55 -16.80
N PRO A 32 18.39 26.10 -17.35
CA PRO A 32 17.10 25.41 -17.41
C PRO A 32 17.14 24.17 -18.28
N VAL A 33 17.83 24.26 -19.42
CA VAL A 33 17.97 23.16 -20.36
C VAL A 33 18.72 22.02 -19.69
N ILE A 34 19.87 22.29 -19.07
CA ILE A 34 20.68 21.27 -18.39
C ILE A 34 19.93 20.65 -17.21
N ILE A 35 19.27 21.44 -16.36
CA ILE A 35 18.55 20.94 -15.18
C ILE A 35 17.29 20.13 -15.55
N LEU A 36 16.55 20.54 -16.59
CA LEU A 36 15.39 19.80 -17.07
C LEU A 36 15.80 18.52 -17.84
N LEU A 37 16.88 18.58 -18.63
CA LEU A 37 17.36 17.41 -19.38
C LEU A 37 17.98 16.36 -18.46
N THR A 38 18.75 16.78 -17.45
CA THR A 38 19.37 15.88 -16.48
C THR A 38 18.35 15.11 -15.66
N THR A 39 17.29 15.78 -15.18
CA THR A 39 16.20 15.12 -14.45
C THR A 39 15.43 14.15 -15.35
N TYR A 40 15.23 14.48 -16.63
CA TYR A 40 14.62 13.57 -17.61
C TYR A 40 15.51 12.35 -17.94
N LEU A 41 16.80 12.56 -18.22
CA LEU A 41 17.77 11.50 -18.53
C LEU A 41 17.93 10.51 -17.37
N VAL A 42 18.01 11.00 -16.14
CA VAL A 42 18.12 10.12 -14.96
C VAL A 42 16.84 9.31 -14.77
N THR A 43 15.67 9.91 -14.95
CA THR A 43 14.38 9.18 -14.89
C THR A 43 14.31 8.09 -15.96
N LEU A 44 14.82 8.38 -17.16
CA LEU A 44 14.84 7.45 -18.30
C LEU A 44 15.82 6.28 -18.11
N ILE A 45 16.93 6.49 -17.39
CA ILE A 45 17.93 5.45 -17.11
C ILE A 45 17.54 4.59 -15.89
N THR A 46 16.86 5.17 -14.90
CA THR A 46 16.66 4.53 -13.59
C THR A 46 15.24 4.02 -13.35
N ASP A 47 14.27 4.34 -14.23
CA ASP A 47 12.83 4.12 -14.06
C ASP A 47 12.23 4.67 -12.74
N LEU A 48 13.03 5.38 -11.96
CA LEU A 48 12.65 6.06 -10.74
C LEU A 48 12.02 7.39 -11.13
N VAL A 49 10.69 7.44 -11.13
CA VAL A 49 9.93 8.69 -11.17
C VAL A 49 10.34 9.52 -9.96
N TRP A 50 11.15 10.55 -10.18
CA TRP A 50 11.69 11.35 -9.07
C TRP A 50 10.59 11.96 -8.20
N TYR A 51 10.88 12.00 -6.90
CA TYR A 51 10.05 12.58 -5.84
C TYR A 51 9.57 14.01 -6.21
N PRO A 52 8.36 14.42 -5.76
CA PRO A 52 7.79 15.76 -5.98
C PRO A 52 8.72 16.94 -5.66
N ARG A 53 9.73 16.72 -4.81
CA ARG A 53 10.72 17.71 -4.39
C ARG A 53 11.56 18.28 -5.54
N VAL A 54 11.95 17.49 -6.54
CA VAL A 54 12.78 17.99 -7.66
C VAL A 54 12.01 18.99 -8.52
N TYR A 55 10.72 18.76 -8.73
CA TYR A 55 9.85 19.70 -9.44
C TYR A 55 9.70 21.02 -8.66
N LEU A 56 9.63 20.97 -7.32
CA LEU A 56 9.58 22.16 -6.46
C LEU A 56 10.86 23.00 -6.56
N PHE A 57 12.04 22.38 -6.68
CA PHE A 57 13.31 23.09 -6.85
C PHE A 57 13.49 23.71 -8.24
N ASN A 58 12.88 23.12 -9.27
CA ASN A 58 12.97 23.61 -10.65
C ASN A 58 11.90 24.65 -10.99
N LEU A 59 10.83 24.75 -10.19
CA LEU A 59 9.71 25.68 -10.39
C LEU A 59 10.14 27.17 -10.41
N PRO A 60 10.98 27.67 -9.47
CA PRO A 60 11.42 29.07 -9.50
C PRO A 60 12.17 29.41 -10.78
N LEU A 61 13.05 28.51 -11.24
CA LEU A 61 13.80 28.67 -12.47
C LEU A 61 12.86 28.75 -13.66
N PHE A 62 11.90 27.82 -13.74
CA PHE A 62 10.88 27.79 -14.77
C PHE A 62 10.10 29.11 -14.85
N LEU A 63 9.65 29.64 -13.70
CA LEU A 63 8.91 30.90 -13.62
C LEU A 63 9.76 32.10 -14.09
N ILE A 64 11.04 32.18 -13.70
CA ILE A 64 11.93 33.27 -14.11
C ILE A 64 12.05 33.35 -15.63
N PHE A 65 12.28 32.21 -16.30
CA PHE A 65 12.42 32.18 -17.75
C PHE A 65 11.09 32.42 -18.47
N LEU A 66 9.98 31.88 -17.95
CA LEU A 66 8.66 32.15 -18.50
C LEU A 66 8.32 33.65 -18.44
N VAL A 67 8.51 34.28 -17.29
CA VAL A 67 8.28 35.72 -17.12
C VAL A 67 9.19 36.53 -18.03
N SER A 68 10.48 36.17 -18.11
CA SER A 68 11.43 36.85 -19.00
C SER A 68 10.98 36.83 -20.47
N GLY A 69 10.49 35.69 -20.95
CA GLY A 69 10.00 35.56 -22.32
C GLY A 69 8.68 36.26 -22.59
N ILE A 70 7.76 36.29 -21.61
CA ILE A 70 6.51 37.07 -21.69
C ILE A 70 6.83 38.56 -21.83
N PHE A 71 7.73 39.09 -20.99
CA PHE A 71 8.11 40.51 -21.04
C PHE A 71 8.87 40.86 -22.32
N TRP A 72 9.81 40.02 -22.76
CA TRP A 72 10.50 40.21 -24.03
C TRP A 72 9.52 40.25 -25.22
N THR A 73 8.56 39.33 -25.24
CA THR A 73 7.56 39.29 -26.31
C THR A 73 6.63 40.49 -26.24
N GLY A 74 6.20 40.88 -25.04
CA GLY A 74 5.40 42.09 -24.82
C GLY A 74 6.09 43.37 -25.28
N GLU A 75 7.40 43.51 -25.03
CA GLU A 75 8.19 44.65 -25.54
C GLU A 75 8.20 44.67 -27.07
N ARG A 76 8.44 43.53 -27.72
CA ARG A 76 8.46 43.42 -29.19
C ARG A 76 7.10 43.72 -29.83
N PHE A 77 6.01 43.21 -29.25
CA PHE A 77 4.66 43.53 -29.72
C PHE A 77 4.29 45.00 -29.49
N ARG A 78 4.71 45.59 -28.37
CA ARG A 78 4.52 47.02 -28.12
C ARG A 78 5.21 47.87 -29.17
N ASP A 79 6.45 47.53 -29.53
CA ASP A 79 7.23 48.24 -30.54
C ASP A 79 6.58 48.14 -31.93
N LEU A 80 5.98 46.98 -32.27
CA LEU A 80 5.21 46.79 -33.49
C LEU A 80 3.93 47.64 -33.54
N VAL A 81 3.26 47.83 -32.40
CA VAL A 81 2.01 48.60 -32.28
C VAL A 81 2.28 50.11 -32.05
N LYS A 82 3.54 50.54 -32.00
CA LYS A 82 3.97 51.94 -31.79
C LYS A 82 3.32 52.62 -30.57
N SER A 83 3.04 51.85 -29.52
CA SER A 83 2.45 52.39 -28.30
C SER A 83 3.48 53.23 -27.53
N LYS A 84 3.12 54.48 -27.19
CA LYS A 84 3.99 55.45 -26.50
C LYS A 84 3.94 55.38 -24.96
N THR A 85 3.29 54.39 -24.38
CA THR A 85 3.17 54.27 -22.92
C THR A 85 4.48 53.76 -22.30
N SER A 86 4.88 54.35 -21.16
CA SER A 86 6.10 53.97 -20.43
C SER A 86 6.03 52.55 -19.84
N ILE A 87 4.82 52.03 -19.65
CA ILE A 87 4.54 50.73 -19.03
C ILE A 87 4.33 49.69 -20.14
N ASN A 88 4.95 48.50 -20.02
CA ASN A 88 4.74 47.36 -20.92
C ASN A 88 3.38 46.68 -20.66
N TRP A 89 2.29 47.40 -20.94
CA TRP A 89 0.91 46.93 -20.72
C TRP A 89 0.61 45.61 -21.43
N VAL A 90 1.24 45.34 -22.60
CA VAL A 90 1.10 44.08 -23.33
C VAL A 90 1.70 42.92 -22.54
N GLY A 91 2.92 43.07 -22.01
CA GLY A 91 3.55 42.06 -21.16
C GLY A 91 2.77 41.80 -19.87
N TYR A 92 2.29 42.86 -19.20
CA TYR A 92 1.43 42.72 -18.01
C TYR A 92 0.09 42.04 -18.32
N SER A 93 -0.51 42.34 -19.47
CA SER A 93 -1.75 41.69 -19.92
C SER A 93 -1.53 40.20 -20.17
N MET A 94 -0.47 39.83 -20.90
CA MET A 94 -0.09 38.42 -21.13
C MET A 94 0.20 37.67 -19.83
N MET A 95 0.86 38.33 -18.86
CA MET A 95 1.10 37.76 -17.54
C MET A 95 -0.20 37.57 -16.76
N GLY A 96 -1.12 38.55 -16.82
CA GLY A 96 -2.45 38.43 -16.22
C GLY A 96 -3.25 37.26 -16.81
N THR A 97 -3.21 37.08 -18.14
CA THR A 97 -3.82 35.94 -18.83
C THR A 97 -3.22 34.61 -18.38
N TYR A 98 -1.89 34.53 -18.26
CA TYR A 98 -1.21 33.33 -17.75
C TYR A 98 -1.70 32.97 -16.34
N VAL A 99 -1.71 33.94 -15.42
CA VAL A 99 -2.15 33.73 -14.04
C VAL A 99 -3.61 33.30 -13.99
N ALA A 100 -4.50 33.95 -14.76
CA ALA A 100 -5.91 33.59 -14.81
C ALA A 100 -6.11 32.16 -15.32
N LEU A 101 -5.46 31.78 -16.42
CA LEU A 101 -5.54 30.42 -16.96
C LEU A 101 -4.92 29.38 -16.00
N ALA A 102 -3.83 29.72 -15.31
CA ALA A 102 -3.22 28.83 -14.33
C ALA A 102 -4.14 28.60 -13.13
N LEU A 103 -4.80 29.65 -12.64
CA LEU A 103 -5.80 29.53 -11.57
C LEU A 103 -7.01 28.71 -12.05
N ILE A 104 -7.50 28.93 -13.27
CA ILE A 104 -8.60 28.13 -13.85
C ILE A 104 -8.21 26.66 -13.91
N GLU A 105 -7.03 26.34 -14.42
CA GLU A 105 -6.53 24.96 -14.50
C GLU A 105 -6.38 24.34 -13.10
N ILE A 106 -5.88 25.12 -12.13
CA ILE A 106 -5.77 24.66 -10.73
C ILE A 106 -7.16 24.41 -10.13
N PHE A 107 -8.11 25.33 -10.27
CA PHE A 107 -9.40 25.24 -9.59
C PHE A 107 -10.41 24.32 -10.27
N LEU A 108 -10.39 24.23 -11.61
CA LEU A 108 -11.37 23.45 -12.37
C LEU A 108 -10.86 22.07 -12.77
N ASN A 109 -9.55 21.91 -12.99
CA ASN A 109 -9.00 20.63 -13.45
C ASN A 109 -8.20 19.95 -12.33
N HIS A 110 -7.27 20.66 -11.69
CA HIS A 110 -6.38 20.04 -10.71
C HIS A 110 -7.07 19.77 -9.36
N TYR A 111 -7.67 20.76 -8.73
CA TYR A 111 -8.30 20.62 -7.41
C TYR A 111 -9.44 19.60 -7.41
N PRO A 112 -10.31 19.53 -8.44
CA PRO A 112 -11.29 18.45 -8.56
C PRO A 112 -10.64 17.09 -8.83
N SER A 113 -9.50 17.02 -9.54
CA SER A 113 -8.74 15.77 -9.67
C SER A 113 -8.11 15.29 -8.37
N ILE A 114 -7.84 16.20 -7.42
CA ILE A 114 -7.30 15.89 -6.09
C ILE A 114 -8.43 15.73 -5.05
N LYS A 115 -9.71 15.87 -5.41
CA LYS A 115 -10.82 15.55 -4.48
C LYS A 115 -10.70 14.09 -4.08
N THR A 116 -10.05 13.87 -2.94
CA THR A 116 -10.00 12.58 -2.29
C THR A 116 -11.42 12.23 -1.90
N TYR A 117 -11.83 11.03 -2.27
CA TYR A 117 -13.13 10.47 -1.95
C TYR A 117 -13.43 10.57 -0.45
N ASN A 118 -14.71 10.70 -0.08
CA ASN A 118 -15.13 10.77 1.32
C ASN A 118 -14.76 9.47 2.05
N ALA A 119 -13.66 9.50 2.79
CA ALA A 119 -13.12 8.34 3.51
C ALA A 119 -14.17 7.67 4.42
N LYS A 120 -15.12 8.44 4.97
CA LYS A 120 -16.19 7.93 5.82
C LYS A 120 -17.20 7.12 5.03
N GLU A 121 -17.63 7.65 3.88
CA GLU A 121 -18.54 6.96 2.97
C GLU A 121 -17.90 5.66 2.46
N TYR A 122 -16.61 5.71 2.11
CA TYR A 122 -15.88 4.54 1.61
C TYR A 122 -15.86 3.42 2.64
N LYS A 123 -15.48 3.79 3.86
CA LYS A 123 -15.44 2.88 4.99
C LYS A 123 -16.83 2.31 5.27
N ASN A 124 -17.87 3.12 5.21
CA ASN A 124 -19.25 2.65 5.39
C ASN A 124 -19.67 1.67 4.29
N ASN A 125 -19.32 1.93 3.02
CA ASN A 125 -19.64 1.06 1.89
C ASN A 125 -18.91 -0.28 1.95
N ILE A 126 -17.66 -0.31 2.43
CA ILE A 126 -16.97 -1.57 2.71
C ILE A 126 -17.66 -2.26 3.88
N SER A 127 -17.88 -1.55 4.99
CA SER A 127 -18.43 -2.12 6.22
C SER A 127 -19.84 -2.69 6.05
N SER A 128 -20.66 -2.15 5.15
CA SER A 128 -22.00 -2.67 4.85
C SER A 128 -21.97 -3.93 3.98
N GLN A 129 -20.82 -4.24 3.38
CA GLN A 129 -20.62 -5.34 2.44
C GLN A 129 -19.65 -6.41 2.97
N THR A 130 -19.13 -6.23 4.18
CA THR A 130 -18.21 -7.14 4.86
C THR A 130 -18.78 -7.54 6.23
N GLU A 131 -18.71 -8.81 6.55
CA GLU A 131 -19.03 -9.31 7.88
C GLU A 131 -17.84 -9.25 8.83
N ARG A 132 -18.11 -9.48 10.12
CA ARG A 132 -17.11 -9.41 11.20
C ARG A 132 -15.93 -10.36 10.99
N ASN A 133 -16.20 -11.55 10.44
CA ASN A 133 -15.23 -12.63 10.25
C ASN A 133 -14.89 -12.86 8.77
N ASP A 134 -15.13 -11.85 7.91
CA ASP A 134 -14.71 -11.88 6.51
C ASP A 134 -13.24 -11.48 6.37
N LEU A 135 -12.46 -12.30 5.67
CA LEU A 135 -11.09 -11.94 5.28
C LEU A 135 -11.13 -10.94 4.13
N LEU A 136 -10.68 -9.73 4.42
CA LEU A 136 -10.57 -8.66 3.43
C LEU A 136 -9.17 -8.68 2.79
N LEU A 137 -9.08 -9.08 1.53
CA LEU A 137 -7.87 -8.99 0.72
C LEU A 137 -7.86 -7.67 -0.04
N VAL A 138 -6.73 -6.98 -0.06
CA VAL A 138 -6.61 -5.67 -0.73
C VAL A 138 -5.46 -5.72 -1.72
N ALA A 139 -5.78 -5.62 -3.01
CA ALA A 139 -4.78 -5.76 -4.08
C ALA A 139 -3.90 -4.52 -4.29
N ASP A 140 -4.38 -3.33 -3.89
CA ASP A 140 -3.68 -2.05 -4.08
C ASP A 140 -3.48 -1.33 -2.74
N SER A 141 -2.23 -0.94 -2.46
CA SER A 141 -1.85 -0.24 -1.22
C SER A 141 -2.59 1.09 -1.03
N ARG A 142 -3.02 1.75 -2.12
CA ARG A 142 -3.83 2.98 -2.09
C ARG A 142 -5.23 2.73 -1.54
N HIS A 143 -5.79 1.54 -1.80
CA HIS A 143 -7.10 1.14 -1.28
C HIS A 143 -7.02 0.70 0.18
N TYR A 144 -5.87 0.14 0.58
CA TYR A 144 -5.64 -0.32 1.94
C TYR A 144 -5.74 0.80 2.97
N LEU A 145 -5.21 2.00 2.67
CA LEU A 145 -5.21 3.12 3.63
C LEU A 145 -6.60 3.39 4.23
N TYR A 146 -7.64 3.38 3.38
CA TYR A 146 -9.02 3.66 3.80
C TYR A 146 -9.76 2.42 4.32
N ALA A 147 -9.34 1.22 3.91
CA ALA A 147 -9.90 -0.05 4.38
C ALA A 147 -9.25 -0.57 5.67
N ARG A 148 -8.08 -0.03 6.06
CA ARG A 148 -7.19 -0.54 7.12
C ARG A 148 -7.91 -0.83 8.44
N SER A 149 -8.81 0.06 8.86
CA SER A 149 -9.52 -0.12 10.13
C SER A 149 -10.49 -1.32 10.11
N ILE A 150 -11.13 -1.59 8.97
CA ILE A 150 -12.02 -2.73 8.79
C ILE A 150 -11.19 -4.00 8.67
N TYR A 151 -10.15 -3.97 7.83
CA TYR A 151 -9.17 -5.06 7.70
C TYR A 151 -8.64 -5.50 9.07
N LYS A 152 -8.13 -4.56 9.88
CA LYS A 152 -7.57 -4.84 11.21
C LYS A 152 -8.62 -5.49 12.12
N LYS A 153 -9.81 -4.89 12.18
CA LYS A 153 -10.89 -5.38 13.04
C LYS A 153 -11.32 -6.79 12.64
N ASN A 154 -11.51 -7.04 11.34
CA ASN A 154 -11.91 -8.34 10.84
C ASN A 154 -10.86 -9.41 11.12
N LEU A 155 -9.58 -9.14 10.85
CA LEU A 155 -8.52 -10.10 11.12
C LEU A 155 -8.41 -10.43 12.61
N GLN A 156 -8.58 -9.44 13.49
CA GLN A 156 -8.64 -9.69 14.93
C GLN A 156 -9.82 -10.59 15.32
N ASN A 157 -10.99 -10.42 14.71
CA ASN A 157 -12.14 -11.28 15.01
C ASN A 157 -11.96 -12.69 14.44
N ILE A 158 -11.45 -12.83 13.22
CA ILE A 158 -11.17 -14.14 12.61
C ILE A 158 -10.28 -14.97 13.52
N ILE A 159 -9.22 -14.35 14.06
CA ILE A 159 -8.29 -15.04 14.94
C ILE A 159 -8.94 -15.29 16.31
N ALA A 160 -9.59 -14.30 16.92
CA ALA A 160 -10.23 -14.43 18.24
C ALA A 160 -11.37 -15.47 18.28
N ASP A 161 -12.21 -15.46 17.25
CA ASP A 161 -13.36 -16.35 17.10
C ASP A 161 -12.93 -17.69 16.46
N ASN A 162 -11.69 -17.77 15.95
CA ASN A 162 -11.14 -18.90 15.22
C ASN A 162 -12.06 -19.36 14.07
N GLN A 163 -12.56 -18.40 13.30
CA GLN A 163 -13.58 -18.63 12.28
C GLN A 163 -13.44 -17.66 11.10
N LEU A 164 -13.66 -18.17 9.88
CA LEU A 164 -13.67 -17.38 8.65
C LEU A 164 -15.05 -17.46 7.98
N SER A 165 -15.79 -16.36 7.89
CA SER A 165 -17.13 -16.39 7.27
C SER A 165 -17.08 -16.32 5.74
N GLY A 166 -16.04 -15.71 5.19
CA GLY A 166 -15.91 -15.52 3.75
C GLY A 166 -14.67 -14.74 3.38
N ILE A 167 -14.45 -14.57 2.07
CA ILE A 167 -13.32 -13.83 1.54
C ILE A 167 -13.84 -12.74 0.60
N LYS A 168 -13.34 -11.52 0.82
CA LYS A 168 -13.69 -10.33 0.06
C LYS A 168 -12.42 -9.74 -0.53
N LEU A 169 -12.37 -9.57 -1.84
CA LEU A 169 -11.22 -9.02 -2.54
C LEU A 169 -11.53 -7.61 -3.03
N LEU A 170 -10.83 -6.62 -2.50
CA LEU A 170 -10.96 -5.22 -2.84
C LEU A 170 -9.98 -4.85 -3.96
N VAL A 171 -10.54 -4.52 -5.12
CA VAL A 171 -9.79 -4.26 -6.36
C VAL A 171 -10.28 -3.00 -7.06
N ASN A 172 -9.46 -2.50 -7.99
CA ASN A 172 -9.91 -1.51 -8.96
C ASN A 172 -10.95 -2.15 -9.90
N ASN A 173 -11.89 -1.36 -10.42
CA ASN A 173 -12.90 -1.82 -11.38
C ASN A 173 -12.28 -2.48 -12.63
N ALA A 174 -11.12 -1.99 -13.07
CA ALA A 174 -10.39 -2.52 -14.21
C ALA A 174 -9.76 -3.90 -13.98
N LEU A 175 -9.55 -4.30 -12.71
CA LEU A 175 -8.93 -5.57 -12.36
C LEU A 175 -10.00 -6.65 -12.15
N ASN A 176 -9.72 -7.83 -12.67
CA ASN A 176 -10.49 -9.03 -12.42
C ASN A 176 -9.77 -9.95 -11.44
N ILE A 177 -10.49 -10.94 -10.91
CA ILE A 177 -9.89 -11.89 -9.97
C ILE A 177 -8.74 -12.68 -10.61
N GLU A 178 -8.82 -12.90 -11.92
CA GLU A 178 -7.85 -13.67 -12.71
C GLU A 178 -6.50 -12.94 -12.79
N ASP A 179 -6.50 -11.62 -12.61
CA ASP A 179 -5.30 -10.81 -12.55
C ASP A 179 -4.55 -11.01 -11.22
N TYR A 180 -5.18 -11.63 -10.22
CA TYR A 180 -4.56 -11.97 -8.95
C TYR A 180 -3.80 -13.29 -9.07
N LYS A 181 -2.52 -13.19 -9.44
CA LYS A 181 -1.64 -14.32 -9.78
C LYS A 181 -0.44 -14.42 -8.84
N LEU A 182 0.02 -15.64 -8.61
CA LEU A 182 1.27 -15.94 -7.92
C LEU A 182 2.29 -16.48 -8.93
N TRP A 183 3.53 -16.05 -8.77
CA TRP A 183 4.66 -16.65 -9.47
C TRP A 183 5.08 -17.90 -8.71
N THR A 184 4.99 -19.04 -9.38
CA THR A 184 5.49 -20.33 -8.89
C THR A 184 6.72 -20.73 -9.70
N PRO A 185 7.54 -21.68 -9.21
CA PRO A 185 8.65 -22.22 -10.00
C PRO A 185 8.23 -22.82 -11.35
N THR A 186 6.96 -23.19 -11.49
CA THR A 186 6.38 -23.81 -12.69
C THR A 186 5.63 -22.84 -13.59
N GLY A 187 5.52 -21.56 -13.23
CA GLY A 187 4.88 -20.52 -14.04
C GLY A 187 4.04 -19.54 -13.24
N VAL A 188 3.13 -18.84 -13.91
CA VAL A 188 2.21 -17.89 -13.28
C VAL A 188 0.86 -18.57 -13.07
N LEU A 189 0.43 -18.72 -11.82
CA LEU A 189 -0.84 -19.36 -11.47
C LEU A 189 -1.83 -18.35 -10.87
N PRO A 190 -3.06 -18.24 -11.39
CA PRO A 190 -4.12 -17.48 -10.73
C PRO A 190 -4.45 -18.08 -9.35
N VAL A 191 -4.53 -17.24 -8.31
CA VAL A 191 -4.78 -17.71 -6.92
C VAL A 191 -6.16 -18.34 -6.77
N PHE A 192 -7.14 -17.78 -7.47
CA PHE A 192 -8.55 -18.20 -7.41
C PHE A 192 -8.95 -19.03 -8.64
N PHE A 193 -7.98 -19.76 -9.20
CA PHE A 193 -8.22 -20.71 -10.28
C PHE A 193 -9.26 -21.75 -9.82
N ASN A 194 -10.34 -21.93 -10.58
CA ASN A 194 -11.54 -22.73 -10.31
C ASN A 194 -12.64 -22.07 -9.47
N TRP A 195 -12.48 -20.83 -9.02
CA TRP A 195 -13.51 -20.10 -8.26
C TRP A 195 -14.16 -18.98 -9.06
N GLN A 196 -13.91 -18.88 -10.37
CA GLN A 196 -14.40 -17.82 -11.24
C GLN A 196 -15.93 -17.76 -11.32
N ASP A 197 -16.58 -18.92 -11.40
CA ASP A 197 -18.04 -19.01 -11.56
C ASP A 197 -18.82 -18.68 -10.27
N LYS A 198 -18.13 -18.55 -9.13
CA LYS A 198 -18.71 -18.30 -7.79
C LYS A 198 -18.58 -16.86 -7.33
N LEU A 199 -18.33 -15.94 -8.25
CA LEU A 199 -18.01 -14.56 -7.94
C LEU A 199 -19.20 -13.64 -8.14
N ASN A 200 -19.45 -12.83 -7.12
CA ASN A 200 -20.31 -11.66 -7.25
C ASN A 200 -19.48 -10.43 -6.95
N SER A 201 -19.55 -9.39 -7.77
CA SER A 201 -18.86 -8.13 -7.52
C SER A 201 -19.86 -7.02 -7.25
N LYS A 202 -19.61 -6.24 -6.21
CA LYS A 202 -20.40 -5.04 -5.91
C LYS A 202 -19.50 -3.81 -5.91
N SER A 203 -20.03 -2.69 -6.38
CA SER A 203 -19.31 -1.42 -6.37
C SER A 203 -19.12 -0.93 -4.93
N VAL A 204 -17.93 -0.41 -4.64
CA VAL A 204 -17.61 0.28 -3.38
C VAL A 204 -17.45 1.78 -3.63
N SER A 205 -16.88 2.13 -4.79
CA SER A 205 -16.73 3.50 -5.30
C SER A 205 -16.66 3.50 -6.83
N ASN A 206 -16.64 4.69 -7.44
CA ASN A 206 -16.64 4.87 -8.90
C ASN A 206 -15.52 4.09 -9.64
N ASP A 207 -14.40 3.83 -8.97
CA ASP A 207 -13.21 3.16 -9.50
C ASP A 207 -12.91 1.81 -8.84
N ARG A 208 -13.74 1.34 -7.90
CA ARG A 208 -13.44 0.16 -7.08
C ARG A 208 -14.65 -0.74 -6.84
N LYS A 209 -14.36 -2.03 -6.81
CA LYS A 209 -15.33 -3.07 -6.51
C LYS A 209 -14.80 -4.01 -5.44
N LEU A 210 -15.75 -4.56 -4.69
CA LEU A 210 -15.51 -5.68 -3.79
C LEU A 210 -15.98 -6.94 -4.51
N ILE A 211 -15.04 -7.83 -4.78
CA ILE A 211 -15.34 -9.17 -5.29
C ILE A 211 -15.62 -10.04 -4.07
N HIS A 212 -16.82 -10.59 -4.01
CA HIS A 212 -17.26 -11.52 -2.99
C HIS A 212 -17.05 -12.94 -3.49
N LEU A 213 -16.23 -13.69 -2.76
CA LEU A 213 -16.15 -15.13 -2.91
C LEU A 213 -17.19 -15.73 -1.96
N ASN A 214 -18.41 -15.87 -2.46
CA ASN A 214 -19.51 -16.44 -1.70
C ASN A 214 -19.46 -17.98 -1.83
N GLU A 215 -19.96 -18.70 -0.83
CA GLU A 215 -19.92 -20.18 -0.70
C GLU A 215 -18.64 -20.81 -0.14
N ILE A 216 -17.73 -20.04 0.46
CA ILE A 216 -16.61 -20.65 1.18
C ILE A 216 -17.13 -21.19 2.52
N LYS A 217 -17.43 -22.48 2.57
CA LYS A 217 -17.56 -23.18 3.85
C LYS A 217 -16.16 -23.29 4.45
N SER A 218 -15.86 -22.45 5.43
CA SER A 218 -14.60 -22.57 6.17
C SER A 218 -14.80 -23.50 7.37
N THR A 219 -13.73 -24.16 7.77
CA THR A 219 -13.66 -24.91 9.01
C THR A 219 -12.32 -24.62 9.63
N SER A 220 -12.29 -24.31 10.92
CA SER A 220 -11.01 -24.13 11.59
C SER A 220 -10.33 -25.48 11.79
N LEU A 221 -9.09 -25.56 11.34
CA LEU A 221 -8.28 -26.76 11.41
C LEU A 221 -7.57 -26.89 12.76
N LEU A 222 -7.26 -25.76 13.40
CA LEU A 222 -6.54 -25.71 14.67
C LEU A 222 -7.52 -25.39 15.79
N SER A 223 -7.38 -26.07 16.93
CA SER A 223 -8.15 -25.72 18.12
C SER A 223 -7.70 -24.34 18.65
N LYS A 224 -8.58 -23.67 19.39
CA LYS A 224 -8.24 -22.39 20.05
C LYS A 224 -7.08 -22.51 21.04
N GLU A 225 -6.85 -23.71 21.56
CA GLU A 225 -5.76 -24.06 22.50
C GLU A 225 -4.65 -24.87 21.82
N PHE A 226 -4.48 -24.74 20.50
CA PHE A 226 -3.54 -25.55 19.73
C PHE A 226 -2.13 -25.51 20.30
N GLU A 227 -1.67 -24.35 20.76
CA GLU A 227 -0.38 -24.17 21.41
C GLU A 227 -0.19 -25.12 22.59
N ALA A 228 -1.24 -25.37 23.38
CA ALA A 228 -1.20 -26.23 24.56
C ALA A 228 -1.48 -27.70 24.26
N THR A 229 -2.33 -28.00 23.27
CA THR A 229 -2.76 -29.38 22.99
C THR A 229 -1.89 -30.10 21.97
N ALA A 230 -1.10 -29.38 21.19
CA ALA A 230 -0.28 -29.96 20.14
C ALA A 230 0.97 -30.66 20.70
N ASN A 231 1.38 -31.75 20.04
CA ASN A 231 2.55 -32.54 20.43
C ASN A 231 3.84 -31.92 19.88
N TRP A 232 4.22 -30.77 20.43
CA TRP A 232 5.41 -30.04 20.03
C TRP A 232 6.70 -30.82 20.29
N LYS A 233 7.58 -30.83 19.29
CA LYS A 233 8.90 -31.45 19.37
C LYS A 233 9.93 -30.57 18.68
N ILE A 234 11.15 -30.57 19.20
CA ILE A 234 12.28 -29.94 18.52
C ILE A 234 12.64 -30.84 17.34
N HIS A 235 12.41 -30.35 16.13
CA HIS A 235 12.71 -31.07 14.89
C HIS A 235 14.20 -30.99 14.54
N SER A 236 14.79 -29.80 14.71
CA SER A 236 16.22 -29.58 14.47
C SER A 236 16.76 -28.44 15.32
N GLY A 237 18.07 -28.46 15.57
CA GLY A 237 18.76 -27.47 16.37
C GLY A 237 18.62 -27.74 17.88
N ALA A 238 18.82 -26.71 18.71
CA ALA A 238 18.62 -26.86 20.15
C ALA A 238 18.10 -25.60 20.82
N GLY A 239 17.30 -25.83 21.86
CA GLY A 239 16.64 -24.82 22.65
C GLY A 239 15.60 -25.44 23.55
N GLU A 240 14.74 -24.61 24.09
CA GLU A 240 13.66 -24.98 25.00
C GLU A 240 12.37 -24.31 24.54
N PHE A 241 11.24 -24.96 24.83
CA PHE A 241 9.94 -24.37 24.65
C PHE A 241 9.06 -24.64 25.88
N SER A 242 8.14 -23.74 26.15
CA SER A 242 7.21 -23.85 27.27
C SER A 242 5.89 -23.16 26.96
N LEU A 243 4.85 -23.51 27.72
CA LEU A 243 3.57 -22.82 27.66
C LEU A 243 3.56 -21.68 28.67
N ILE A 244 3.12 -20.51 28.23
CA ILE A 244 2.95 -19.33 29.08
C ILE A 244 1.50 -18.87 29.04
N LYS A 245 1.01 -18.34 30.17
CA LYS A 245 -0.33 -17.75 30.28
C LYS A 245 -0.33 -16.24 30.03
N ASP A 246 0.80 -15.62 30.33
CA ASP A 246 1.06 -14.22 30.02
C ASP A 246 1.32 -14.09 28.52
N HIS A 247 0.99 -12.93 27.93
CA HIS A 247 1.27 -12.63 26.53
C HIS A 247 0.60 -13.59 25.53
N LYS A 248 -0.74 -13.62 25.54
CA LYS A 248 -1.53 -14.47 24.65
C LYS A 248 -2.39 -13.68 23.67
N PHE A 249 -2.46 -14.19 22.44
CA PHE A 249 -3.30 -13.61 21.38
C PHE A 249 -4.68 -14.28 21.34
N THR A 250 -4.72 -15.60 21.47
CA THR A 250 -5.92 -16.45 21.54
C THR A 250 -5.74 -17.51 22.61
N GLY A 251 -6.86 -18.10 23.04
CA GLY A 251 -6.85 -19.21 24.00
C GLY A 251 -6.41 -18.85 25.43
N GLU A 252 -5.99 -19.85 26.17
CA GLU A 252 -5.45 -19.75 27.53
C GLU A 252 -3.93 -19.59 27.55
N TYR A 253 -3.24 -20.21 26.58
CA TYR A 253 -1.79 -20.32 26.56
C TYR A 253 -1.18 -19.77 25.26
N SER A 254 0.10 -19.45 25.32
CA SER A 254 0.95 -19.20 24.16
C SER A 254 2.25 -19.99 24.27
N LEU A 255 2.85 -20.25 23.11
CA LEU A 255 4.06 -21.04 23.02
C LEU A 255 5.29 -20.13 23.08
N LEU A 256 6.02 -20.21 24.19
CA LEU A 256 7.32 -19.56 24.32
C LEU A 256 8.39 -20.46 23.73
N THR A 257 9.15 -19.96 22.77
CA THR A 257 10.27 -20.68 22.14
C THR A 257 11.57 -19.93 22.37
N LYS A 258 12.60 -20.62 22.85
CA LYS A 258 13.92 -20.04 23.11
C LYS A 258 15.02 -20.95 22.58
N ALA A 259 15.67 -20.52 21.50
CA ALA A 259 16.87 -21.19 21.00
C ALA A 259 18.07 -20.98 21.96
N PHE A 260 18.99 -21.93 22.00
CA PHE A 260 20.26 -21.75 22.71
C PHE A 260 21.18 -20.76 21.99
N SER A 261 22.16 -20.21 22.72
CA SER A 261 23.05 -19.17 22.18
C SER A 261 23.76 -19.66 20.92
N LYS A 262 23.64 -18.89 19.83
CA LYS A 262 24.21 -19.17 18.50
C LYS A 262 23.71 -20.46 17.84
N GLN A 263 22.60 -21.02 18.31
CA GLN A 263 21.96 -22.17 17.69
C GLN A 263 20.63 -21.75 17.10
N ASP A 264 20.29 -22.35 15.96
CA ASP A 264 18.94 -22.25 15.41
C ASP A 264 18.06 -23.31 16.12
N MET A 265 16.74 -23.09 16.16
CA MET A 265 15.78 -24.07 16.68
C MET A 265 14.57 -24.11 15.77
N VAL A 266 14.20 -25.32 15.33
CA VAL A 266 12.95 -25.56 14.59
C VAL A 266 12.04 -26.40 15.46
N LEU A 267 10.89 -25.83 15.78
CA LEU A 267 9.84 -26.53 16.51
C LEU A 267 8.80 -27.05 15.52
N GLN A 268 8.38 -28.29 15.69
CA GLN A 268 7.43 -28.97 14.83
C GLN A 268 6.28 -29.54 15.63
N SER A 269 5.09 -29.47 15.04
CA SER A 269 3.93 -30.25 15.42
C SER A 269 3.25 -30.79 14.17
N LEU A 270 2.60 -31.94 14.30
CA LEU A 270 1.78 -32.52 13.26
C LEU A 270 0.34 -32.05 13.44
N ILE A 271 -0.16 -31.36 12.42
CA ILE A 271 -1.58 -31.11 12.25
C ILE A 271 -2.12 -32.38 11.61
N GLY A 272 -3.21 -32.95 12.14
CA GLY A 272 -3.68 -34.31 11.81
C GLY A 272 -3.88 -34.61 10.33
N GLN A 273 -4.24 -35.85 10.00
CA GLN A 273 -4.53 -36.22 8.61
C GLN A 273 -5.82 -35.56 8.13
N ILE A 274 -5.74 -34.86 6.99
CA ILE A 274 -6.87 -34.19 6.36
C ILE A 274 -7.02 -34.80 4.98
N GLU A 275 -8.20 -35.33 4.71
CA GLU A 275 -8.58 -35.78 3.38
C GLU A 275 -9.19 -34.59 2.61
N LEU A 276 -8.66 -34.32 1.42
CA LEU A 276 -9.10 -33.23 0.55
C LEU A 276 -9.62 -33.85 -0.75
N ASP A 277 -10.92 -33.75 -0.99
CA ASP A 277 -11.60 -34.31 -2.16
C ASP A 277 -11.79 -33.28 -3.29
N GLN A 278 -11.51 -32.01 -3.00
CA GLN A 278 -11.67 -30.88 -3.92
C GLN A 278 -10.61 -29.79 -3.66
N PRO A 279 -10.47 -28.76 -4.51
CA PRO A 279 -9.56 -27.65 -4.25
C PRO A 279 -9.97 -26.84 -3.00
N HIS A 280 -9.05 -26.67 -2.06
CA HIS A 280 -9.23 -25.89 -0.83
C HIS A 280 -8.25 -24.71 -0.74
N LEU A 281 -8.70 -23.63 -0.10
CA LEU A 281 -7.86 -22.51 0.27
C LEU A 281 -7.52 -22.59 1.76
N ILE A 282 -6.23 -22.63 2.07
CA ILE A 282 -5.73 -22.65 3.44
C ILE A 282 -5.28 -21.22 3.81
N VAL A 283 -5.84 -20.69 4.89
CA VAL A 283 -5.43 -19.41 5.46
C VAL A 283 -4.67 -19.68 6.75
N LEU A 284 -3.40 -19.29 6.77
CA LEU A 284 -2.54 -19.38 7.95
C LEU A 284 -2.41 -18.00 8.60
N THR A 285 -2.69 -17.93 9.89
CA THR A 285 -2.47 -16.75 10.70
C THR A 285 -1.57 -17.09 11.86
N TRP A 286 -0.53 -16.29 12.07
CA TRP A 286 0.36 -16.42 13.22
C TRP A 286 0.71 -15.03 13.75
N SER A 287 1.04 -14.99 15.03
CA SER A 287 1.49 -13.78 15.73
C SER A 287 2.73 -14.10 16.54
N THR A 288 3.59 -13.12 16.71
CA THR A 288 4.78 -13.26 17.55
C THR A 288 5.07 -11.95 18.29
N MET A 289 5.66 -12.07 19.47
CA MET A 289 6.02 -10.95 20.32
C MET A 289 7.49 -10.58 20.08
N LYS A 290 7.73 -9.32 19.69
CA LYS A 290 9.05 -8.66 19.50
C LYS A 290 10.01 -9.39 18.56
N PHE A 291 10.42 -8.71 17.49
CA PHE A 291 11.64 -9.05 16.74
C PHE A 291 12.76 -8.11 17.16
N ALA A 292 13.92 -8.62 17.54
CA ALA A 292 15.13 -7.84 17.32
C ALA A 292 15.38 -7.83 15.80
N PHE A 293 15.82 -6.70 15.23
CA PHE A 293 16.00 -6.57 13.78
C PHE A 293 16.99 -7.60 13.18
N ASN A 294 17.82 -8.19 14.04
CA ASN A 294 18.82 -9.21 13.75
C ASN A 294 18.40 -10.65 14.08
N ASP A 295 17.21 -10.88 14.64
CA ASP A 295 16.70 -12.23 14.86
C ASP A 295 16.33 -12.85 13.51
N LYS A 296 16.95 -13.98 13.16
CA LYS A 296 16.61 -14.75 11.97
C LYS A 296 15.13 -15.15 12.06
N TYR A 297 14.37 -14.70 11.09
CA TYR A 297 12.91 -14.68 11.06
C TYR A 297 12.23 -15.98 11.54
N PHE A 298 11.24 -15.84 12.42
CA PHE A 298 10.19 -16.85 12.62
C PHE A 298 9.27 -16.82 11.40
N ALA A 299 9.66 -17.50 10.32
CA ALA A 299 8.81 -17.76 9.18
C ALA A 299 8.22 -19.17 9.33
N PRO A 300 6.89 -19.34 9.38
CA PRO A 300 6.32 -20.67 9.37
C PRO A 300 6.76 -21.38 8.09
N ILE A 301 7.10 -22.65 8.20
CA ILE A 301 7.36 -23.51 7.03
C ILE A 301 6.21 -24.50 6.98
N LEU A 302 5.47 -24.49 5.87
CA LEU A 302 4.44 -25.47 5.62
C LEU A 302 4.97 -26.53 4.63
N VAL A 303 4.97 -27.77 5.09
CA VAL A 303 5.33 -28.94 4.27
C VAL A 303 4.08 -29.81 4.14
N ILE A 304 3.75 -30.17 2.91
CA ILE A 304 2.69 -31.12 2.58
C ILE A 304 3.33 -32.44 2.19
N GLY A 305 2.81 -33.54 2.73
CA GLY A 305 3.05 -34.88 2.22
C GLY A 305 1.79 -35.39 1.54
N SER A 306 1.89 -35.82 0.27
CA SER A 306 0.80 -36.52 -0.42
C SER A 306 1.21 -37.95 -0.75
N ASN A 307 0.29 -38.89 -0.57
CA ASN A 307 0.50 -40.27 -1.01
C ASN A 307 -0.02 -40.40 -2.44
N VAL A 308 0.87 -40.66 -3.38
CA VAL A 308 0.52 -40.94 -4.78
C VAL A 308 1.11 -42.29 -5.13
N ASN A 309 0.24 -43.26 -5.44
CA ASN A 309 0.63 -44.64 -5.80
C ASN A 309 1.56 -45.31 -4.79
N GLU A 310 1.18 -45.30 -3.49
CA GLU A 310 1.95 -45.90 -2.37
C GLU A 310 3.30 -45.24 -2.06
N THR A 311 3.68 -44.22 -2.82
CA THR A 311 4.84 -43.36 -2.55
C THR A 311 4.42 -42.04 -1.93
N ILE A 312 5.02 -41.70 -0.79
CA ILE A 312 4.81 -40.41 -0.14
C ILE A 312 5.73 -39.38 -0.79
N HIS A 313 5.13 -38.38 -1.42
CA HIS A 313 5.81 -37.22 -1.96
C HIS A 313 5.71 -36.06 -0.98
N TYR A 314 6.85 -35.50 -0.61
CA TYR A 314 6.91 -34.29 0.21
C TYR A 314 7.14 -33.06 -0.67
N GLY A 315 6.43 -31.97 -0.36
CA GLY A 315 6.62 -30.67 -0.98
C GLY A 315 6.53 -29.57 0.06
N GLN A 316 7.48 -28.63 0.03
CA GLN A 316 7.36 -27.40 0.79
C GLN A 316 6.51 -26.40 -0.01
N ILE A 317 5.51 -25.80 0.64
CA ILE A 317 4.75 -24.72 0.00
C ILE A 317 5.60 -23.46 0.00
N PRO A 318 5.87 -22.85 -1.18
CA PRO A 318 6.53 -21.56 -1.23
C PRO A 318 5.60 -20.50 -0.63
N LEU A 319 5.98 -19.95 0.52
CA LEU A 319 5.29 -18.80 1.10
C LEU A 319 5.86 -17.52 0.50
N GLY A 320 4.98 -16.59 0.12
CA GLY A 320 5.39 -15.28 -0.36
C GLY A 320 6.10 -14.46 0.73
N GLN A 321 6.86 -13.44 0.34
CA GLN A 321 7.43 -12.51 1.31
C GLN A 321 6.31 -11.81 2.10
N PRO A 322 6.40 -11.73 3.44
CA PRO A 322 5.41 -11.04 4.24
C PRO A 322 5.34 -9.56 3.86
N ASN A 323 4.15 -9.08 3.49
CA ASN A 323 3.93 -7.66 3.24
C ASN A 323 3.92 -6.89 4.56
N LEU A 324 5.08 -6.39 4.97
CA LEU A 324 5.27 -5.66 6.23
C LEU A 324 4.34 -4.44 6.37
N GLY A 325 3.89 -3.83 5.27
CA GLY A 325 2.95 -2.71 5.28
C GLY A 325 1.53 -3.09 5.71
N MET A 326 1.19 -4.38 5.66
CA MET A 326 -0.10 -4.94 6.10
C MET A 326 -0.01 -5.69 7.44
N SER A 327 1.16 -5.71 8.08
CA SER A 327 1.35 -6.26 9.42
C SER A 327 0.47 -5.53 10.44
N LEU A 328 -0.20 -6.30 11.29
CA LEU A 328 -1.00 -5.76 12.38
C LEU A 328 -0.16 -5.75 13.66
N TYR A 329 0.18 -4.55 14.11
CA TYR A 329 0.66 -4.34 15.46
C TYR A 329 -0.55 -4.20 16.39
N THR A 330 -0.67 -5.16 17.31
CA THR A 330 -1.61 -5.12 18.42
C THR A 330 -0.81 -4.81 19.67
N GLU A 331 -1.11 -3.69 20.31
CA GLU A 331 -0.67 -3.49 21.69
C GLU A 331 -1.40 -4.52 22.55
N GLU A 332 -0.66 -5.19 23.42
CA GLU A 332 -1.28 -6.04 24.42
C GLU A 332 -2.13 -5.16 25.32
N ASN A 333 -3.44 -5.41 25.35
CA ASN A 333 -4.27 -4.89 26.42
C ASN A 333 -3.87 -5.65 27.68
N ALA A 334 -2.84 -5.15 28.38
CA ALA A 334 -2.61 -5.51 29.77
C ALA A 334 -3.95 -5.31 30.49
N PHE A 335 -4.47 -6.41 31.04
CA PHE A 335 -5.73 -6.45 31.76
C PHE A 335 -5.85 -5.23 32.69
N ASN A 336 -6.99 -4.55 32.62
CA ASN A 336 -7.45 -3.48 33.51
C ASN A 336 -7.56 -3.97 34.98
N ILE A 337 -6.46 -4.39 35.61
CA ILE A 337 -6.41 -4.72 37.04
C ILE A 337 -6.10 -3.46 37.88
N MET A 338 -5.64 -2.37 37.26
CA MET A 338 -5.31 -1.13 37.96
C MET A 338 -6.37 -0.01 37.81
N LYS A 339 -7.65 -0.35 37.62
CA LYS A 339 -8.74 0.65 37.54
C LYS A 339 -9.62 0.73 38.79
N HIS A 340 -9.23 0.13 39.91
CA HIS A 340 -10.02 0.14 41.15
C HIS A 340 -9.27 0.45 42.46
N ILE A 341 -8.06 1.02 42.39
CA ILE A 341 -7.41 1.57 43.60
C ILE A 341 -6.80 2.94 43.28
N ILE A 342 -7.65 3.92 42.99
CA ILE A 342 -7.35 5.32 43.33
C ILE A 342 -8.61 5.88 44.00
N GLY A 343 -8.84 5.42 45.22
CA GLY A 343 -9.67 6.11 46.18
C GLY A 343 -8.93 7.32 46.72
N ARG A 344 -9.60 8.47 46.65
CA ARG A 344 -9.18 9.78 47.19
C ARG A 344 -8.46 9.68 48.55
N SER A 345 -7.37 10.44 48.68
CA SER A 345 -7.14 11.23 49.88
C SER A 345 -6.45 12.54 49.49
N ILE A 346 -7.23 13.62 49.59
CA ILE A 346 -6.78 15.01 49.58
C ILE A 346 -6.35 15.34 51.01
N ARG A 347 -5.12 15.83 51.17
CA ARG A 347 -4.71 16.85 52.16
C ARG A 347 -3.62 17.67 51.45
N ARG A 348 -3.62 19.00 51.44
CA ARG A 348 -4.25 19.97 52.35
C ARG A 348 -5.42 20.70 51.74
#